data_AF-A0AAW7WFD5-F1
#
_entry.id   AF-A0AAW7WFD5-F1
#
_cell.length_a   1.000
_cell.length_b   1.000
_cell.length_c   1.000
_cell.angle_alpha   90.00
_cell.angle_beta   90.00
_cell.angle_gamma   90.00
#
_symmetry.space_group_name_H-M   'P 1'
#
loop_
_entity.id
_entity.type
_entity.pdbx_description
1 polymer ?
#
loop_
_entity_poly.entity_id
_entity_poly.type
_entity_poly.pdbx_seq_one_letter_code
_entity_poly.pdbx_strand_id
1 'polypeptide(L)'
;MWCAYAFCLLALISLPEALASEDPLKIVAWTAQTFLQLVLLPIIIVGQNIQSEIAERQADTDSNTLIAIRQLAEEIHEVTYKSKGF
;
A
#
# COMPACT_ATOMS: atom_id res chain seq x y z
N MET A 1 -5.91 2.47 -10.20
CA MET A 1 -5.88 1.05 -10.64
C MET A 1 -5.86 0.86 -12.17
N TRP A 2 -5.97 1.92 -12.98
CA TRP A 2 -5.97 1.81 -14.45
C TRP A 2 -4.66 1.30 -15.06
N CYS A 3 -3.51 1.70 -14.48
CA CYS A 3 -2.19 1.32 -15.01
C CYS A 3 -1.96 -0.20 -14.99
N ALA A 4 -2.36 -0.91 -13.93
CA ALA A 4 -2.23 -2.37 -13.87
C ALA A 4 -3.06 -3.06 -14.96
N TYR A 5 -4.27 -2.57 -15.24
CA TYR A 5 -5.10 -3.06 -16.34
C TYR A 5 -4.48 -2.76 -17.71
N ALA A 6 -3.88 -1.58 -17.88
CA ALA A 6 -3.19 -1.21 -19.12
C ALA A 6 -1.96 -2.09 -19.40
N PHE A 7 -1.11 -2.33 -18.39
CA PHE A 7 0.06 -3.22 -18.54
C PHE A 7 -0.34 -4.68 -18.73
N CYS A 8 -1.42 -5.14 -18.10
CA CYS A 8 -1.96 -6.47 -18.34
C CYS A 8 -2.46 -6.64 -19.79
N LEU A 9 -3.16 -5.63 -20.32
CA LEU A 9 -3.59 -5.60 -21.73
C LEU A 9 -2.41 -5.56 -22.69
N LEU A 10 -1.37 -4.77 -22.40
CA LEU A 10 -0.14 -4.74 -23.19
C LEU A 10 0.57 -6.09 -23.18
N ALA A 11 0.62 -6.77 -22.03
CA ALA A 11 1.24 -8.09 -21.96
C ALA A 11 0.47 -9.11 -22.82
N LEU A 12 -0.87 -9.07 -22.84
CA LEU A 12 -1.72 -9.93 -23.69
C LEU A 12 -1.42 -9.81 -25.20
N ILE A 13 -0.91 -8.67 -25.68
CA ILE A 13 -0.52 -8.49 -27.08
C ILE A 13 0.66 -9.42 -27.47
N SER A 14 1.54 -9.77 -26.53
CA SER A 14 2.69 -10.65 -26.78
C SER A 14 2.41 -12.15 -26.56
N LEU A 15 1.23 -12.50 -26.04
CA LEU A 15 0.74 -13.88 -25.88
C LEU A 15 0.71 -14.69 -27.20
N PRO A 16 0.18 -14.18 -28.34
CA PRO A 16 0.15 -14.95 -29.58
C PRO A 16 1.54 -15.35 -30.08
N GLU A 17 2.57 -14.53 -29.84
CA GLU A 17 3.95 -14.81 -30.23
C GLU A 17 4.56 -15.97 -29.42
N ALA A 18 4.21 -16.05 -28.13
CA ALA A 18 4.59 -17.16 -27.26
C ALA A 18 3.86 -18.47 -27.62
N LEU A 19 2.56 -18.40 -27.93
CA LEU A 19 1.78 -19.58 -28.34
C LEU A 19 2.21 -20.13 -29.71
N ALA A 20 2.60 -19.26 -30.64
CA ALA A 20 3.09 -19.65 -31.96
C ALA A 20 4.42 -20.42 -31.93
N SER A 21 5.14 -20.42 -30.80
CA SER A 21 6.40 -21.15 -30.67
C SER A 21 6.24 -22.67 -30.41
N GLU A 22 5.01 -23.19 -30.23
CA GLU A 22 4.65 -24.61 -29.99
C GLU A 22 5.40 -25.33 -28.83
N ASP A 23 6.21 -24.60 -28.06
CA ASP A 23 7.04 -25.14 -26.98
C ASP A 23 6.45 -24.73 -25.60
N PRO A 24 5.99 -25.70 -24.77
CA PRO A 24 5.44 -25.44 -23.45
C PRO A 24 6.41 -24.67 -22.53
N LEU A 25 7.72 -24.92 -22.65
CA LEU A 25 8.72 -24.27 -21.81
C LEU A 25 8.75 -22.76 -22.06
N LYS A 26 8.60 -22.36 -23.32
CA LYS A 26 8.65 -20.96 -23.75
C LYS A 26 7.41 -20.18 -23.30
N ILE A 27 6.24 -20.82 -23.30
CA ILE A 27 5.00 -20.25 -22.78
C ILE A 27 5.11 -19.98 -21.27
N VAL A 28 5.63 -20.95 -20.51
CA VAL A 28 5.84 -20.81 -19.07
C VAL A 28 6.89 -19.73 -18.80
N ALA A 29 8.02 -19.73 -19.53
CA ALA A 29 9.07 -18.73 -19.39
C ALA A 29 8.56 -17.30 -19.67
N TRP A 30 7.79 -17.10 -20.75
CA TRP A 30 7.19 -15.80 -21.08
C TRP A 30 6.22 -15.34 -19.98
N THR A 31 5.42 -16.25 -19.42
CA THR A 31 4.47 -15.93 -18.35
C THR A 31 5.19 -15.53 -17.06
N ALA A 32 6.22 -16.27 -16.67
CA ALA A 32 6.98 -16.01 -15.45
C ALA A 32 7.89 -14.78 -15.55
N GLN A 33 8.44 -14.51 -16.74
CA GLN A 33 9.36 -13.41 -16.97
C GLN A 33 8.61 -12.18 -17.48
N THR A 34 8.25 -12.12 -18.76
CA THR A 34 7.70 -10.92 -19.40
C THR A 34 6.37 -10.47 -18.79
N PHE A 35 5.41 -11.39 -18.62
CA PHE A 35 4.09 -11.04 -18.09
C PHE A 35 4.16 -10.63 -16.62
N LEU A 36 4.72 -11.50 -15.76
CA LEU A 36 4.81 -11.22 -14.33
C LEU A 36 5.61 -9.94 -14.07
N GLN A 37 6.73 -9.73 -14.74
CA GLN A 37 7.61 -8.60 -14.47
C GLN A 37 7.01 -7.26 -14.91
N LEU A 38 6.28 -7.20 -16.03
CA LEU A 38 5.56 -6.00 -16.47
C LEU A 38 4.37 -5.65 -15.58
N VAL A 39 3.69 -6.66 -15.01
CA VAL A 39 2.49 -6.47 -14.19
C VAL A 39 2.82 -6.23 -12.71
N LEU A 40 3.94 -6.77 -12.22
CA LEU A 40 4.30 -6.76 -10.81
C LEU A 40 4.68 -5.37 -10.30
N LEU A 41 5.41 -4.56 -11.08
CA LEU A 41 5.75 -3.19 -10.67
C LEU A 41 4.51 -2.28 -10.47
N PRO A 42 3.58 -2.15 -11.42
CA PRO A 42 2.35 -1.36 -11.24
C PRO A 42 1.49 -1.84 -10.06
N ILE A 43 1.38 -3.16 -9.85
CA ILE A 43 0.59 -3.72 -8.75
C ILE A 43 1.18 -3.35 -7.40
N ILE A 44 2.52 -3.45 -7.24
CA ILE A 44 3.19 -3.04 -6.00
C ILE A 44 2.95 -1.57 -5.71
N ILE A 45 3.10 -0.70 -6.72
CA ILE A 45 2.90 0.75 -6.56
C ILE A 45 1.47 1.06 -6.10
N VAL A 46 0.46 0.41 -6.70
CA VAL A 46 -0.94 0.58 -6.29
C VAL A 46 -1.18 0.04 -4.89
N GLY A 47 -0.59 -1.10 -4.53
CA GLY A 47 -0.71 -1.69 -3.20
C GLY A 47 -0.06 -0.82 -2.12
N GLN A 48 1.06 -0.17 -2.41
CA GLN A 48 1.70 0.80 -1.52
C GLN A 48 0.85 2.07 -1.36
N ASN A 49 0.29 2.57 -2.47
CA ASN A 49 -0.55 3.78 -2.44
C ASN A 49 -1.85 3.60 -1.63
N ILE A 50 -2.46 2.42 -1.71
CA ILE A 50 -3.66 2.11 -0.89
C ILE A 50 -3.29 2.05 0.60
N GLN A 51 -2.16 1.42 0.93
CA GLN A 51 -1.70 1.34 2.31
C GLN A 51 -1.31 2.71 2.88
N SER A 52 -0.69 3.59 2.09
CA SER A 52 -0.37 4.95 2.53
C SER A 52 -1.63 5.77 2.80
N GLU A 53 -2.68 5.66 1.96
CA GLU A 53 -3.94 6.35 2.20
C GLU A 53 -4.62 5.88 3.50
N ILE A 54 -4.59 4.58 3.79
CA ILE A 54 -5.13 4.03 5.05
C ILE A 54 -4.31 4.52 6.24
N ALA A 55 -2.97 4.51 6.13
CA ALA A 55 -2.07 4.97 7.18
C ALA A 55 -2.27 6.47 7.47
N GLU A 56 -2.51 7.29 6.45
CA GLU A 56 -2.77 8.72 6.60
C GLU A 56 -4.09 8.98 7.35
N ARG A 57 -5.17 8.26 7.00
CA ARG A 57 -6.44 8.32 7.74
C ARG A 57 -6.30 7.89 9.20
N GLN A 58 -5.48 6.87 9.45
CA GLN A 58 -5.17 6.41 10.80
C GLN A 58 -4.39 7.48 11.58
N ALA A 59 -3.39 8.09 10.95
CA ALA A 59 -2.55 9.13 11.55
C ALA A 59 -3.36 10.37 11.99
N ASP A 60 -4.37 10.77 11.21
CA ASP A 60 -5.27 11.86 11.58
C ASP A 60 -6.07 11.55 12.85
N THR A 61 -6.54 10.30 12.98
CA THR A 61 -7.29 9.85 14.16
C THR A 61 -6.38 9.72 15.38
N ASP A 62 -5.17 9.20 15.17
CA ASP A 62 -4.16 9.02 16.21
C ASP A 62 -3.68 10.37 16.74
N SER A 63 -3.46 11.36 15.87
CA SER A 63 -3.08 12.74 16.24
C SER A 63 -4.07 13.35 17.24
N ASN A 64 -5.37 13.26 16.96
CA ASN A 64 -6.42 13.77 17.85
C ASN A 64 -6.43 13.03 19.21
N THR A 65 -6.21 11.72 19.18
CA THR A 65 -6.13 10.90 20.40
C THR A 65 -4.91 11.29 21.25
N LEU A 66 -3.76 11.54 20.62
CA LEU A 66 -2.55 11.98 21.30
C LEU A 66 -2.73 13.35 21.97
N ILE A 67 -3.44 14.29 21.32
CA ILE A 67 -3.76 15.60 21.90
C ILE A 67 -4.65 15.44 23.14
N ALA A 68 -5.69 14.61 23.07
CA ALA A 68 -6.59 14.38 24.20
C ALA A 68 -5.86 13.75 25.40
N ILE A 69 -5.01 12.75 25.16
CA ILE A 69 -4.19 12.11 26.20
C ILE A 69 -3.25 13.14 26.85
N ARG A 70 -2.62 14.00 26.05
CA ARG A 70 -1.73 15.04 26.56
C ARG A 70 -2.46 16.02 27.48
N GLN A 71 -3.63 16.51 27.07
CA GLN A 71 -4.44 17.43 27.88
C GLN A 71 -4.84 16.79 29.20
N LEU A 72 -5.26 15.53 29.18
CA LEU A 72 -5.62 14.78 30.38
C LEU A 72 -4.42 14.61 31.32
N ALA A 73 -3.21 14.39 30.78
CA ALA A 73 -1.99 14.31 31.58
C ALA A 73 -1.63 15.66 32.22
N GLU A 74 -1.77 16.78 31.50
CA GLU A 74 -1.57 18.13 32.04
C GLU A 74 -2.60 18.44 33.15
N GLU A 75 -3.87 18.08 32.96
CA GLU A 75 -4.92 18.27 33.96
C GLU A 75 -4.67 17.45 35.25
N ILE A 76 -4.26 16.18 35.11
CA ILE A 76 -3.85 15.35 36.26
C ILE A 76 -2.65 15.97 36.99
N HIS A 77 -1.67 16.50 36.27
CA HIS A 77 -0.51 17.14 36.87
C HIS A 77 -0.91 18.40 37.64
N GLU A 78 -1.76 19.24 37.06
CA GLU A 78 -2.33 20.43 37.71
C GLU A 78 -3.10 20.07 38.98
N VAL A 79 -4.01 19.09 38.91
CA VAL A 79 -4.79 18.63 40.07
C VAL A 79 -3.89 18.04 41.16
N THR A 80 -2.88 17.25 40.77
CA THR A 80 -1.93 16.65 41.72
C THR A 80 -1.05 17.71 42.38
N TYR A 81 -0.61 18.72 41.62
CA TYR A 81 0.18 19.83 42.14
C TYR A 81 -0.64 20.69 43.11
N LYS A 82 -1.86 21.06 42.71
CA LYS A 82 -2.78 21.85 43.52
C LYS A 82 -3.22 21.10 44.79
N SER A 83 -3.34 19.77 44.73
CA SER A 83 -3.65 18.91 45.87
C SER A 83 -2.48 18.77 46.87
N LYS A 84 -1.23 19.05 46.49
CA LYS A 84 -0.07 19.05 47.40
C LYS A 84 0.28 20.44 47.94
N GLY A 85 -0.43 21.48 47.50
CA GLY A 85 -0.16 22.89 47.84
C GLY A 85 -0.85 23.43 49.09
N PHE A 86 -1.51 22.60 49.90
CA PHE A 86 -2.03 22.97 51.22
C PHE A 86 -2.04 21.76 52.15
#